data_AF-A0A9D1JZ62-F1
#
_entry.id   AF-A0A9D1JZ62-F1
#
_cell.length_a   1.000
_cell.length_b   1.000
_cell.length_c   1.000
_cell.angle_alpha   90.00
_cell.angle_beta   90.00
_cell.angle_gamma   90.00
#
_symmetry.space_group_name_H-M   'P 1'
#
loop_
_entity.id
_entity.type
_entity.pdbx_description
1 polymer ?
#
loop_
_entity_poly.entity_id
_entity_poly.type
_entity_poly.pdbx_seq_one_letter_code
_entity_poly.pdbx_strand_id
1 'polypeptide(L)'
;MNKLAKLEIAVIIILLLCIGLYLTPYFTSSFDKRRAAKVCANAAVFTSKALANFNEEKDKKASIVAKETLEELNTLDKNPFDKKLPAYVFEKPQTGSILVESDDKIQTITLTGFGRENVILVRTVIKPPSFVTYQKYEDKK
;
A
#
# COMPACT_ATOMS: atom_id res chain seq x y z
N MET A 1 25.90 41.27 -23.66
CA MET A 1 24.90 40.91 -22.62
C MET A 1 25.18 41.74 -21.38
N ASN A 2 24.31 42.70 -21.06
CA ASN A 2 24.52 43.66 -19.96
C ASN A 2 24.50 42.94 -18.61
N LYS A 3 25.35 43.36 -17.67
CA LYS A 3 25.42 42.78 -16.31
C LYS A 3 24.05 42.79 -15.60
N LEU A 4 23.23 43.82 -15.85
CA LEU A 4 21.85 43.93 -15.38
C LEU A 4 20.94 42.80 -15.91
N ALA A 5 20.99 42.50 -17.20
CA ALA A 5 20.16 41.44 -17.79
C ALA A 5 20.51 40.05 -17.23
N LYS A 6 21.77 39.80 -16.89
CA LYS A 6 22.19 38.55 -16.21
C LYS A 6 21.64 38.47 -14.78
N LEU A 7 21.58 39.61 -14.07
CA LEU A 7 21.03 39.69 -12.72
C LEU A 7 19.52 39.42 -12.73
N GLU A 8 18.77 40.03 -13.65
CA GLU A 8 17.31 39.81 -13.78
C GLU A 8 16.98 38.34 -14.06
N ILE A 9 17.71 37.72 -14.99
CA ILE A 9 17.51 36.29 -15.30
C ILE A 9 17.82 35.43 -14.06
N ALA A 10 18.88 35.73 -13.32
CA ALA A 10 19.22 35.00 -12.10
C ALA A 10 18.12 35.14 -11.03
N VAL A 11 17.57 36.35 -10.84
CA VAL A 11 16.48 36.59 -9.89
C VAL A 11 15.21 35.84 -10.29
N ILE A 12 14.85 35.81 -11.58
CA ILE A 12 13.69 35.05 -12.08
C ILE A 12 13.87 33.55 -11.83
N ILE A 13 15.05 33.00 -12.09
CA ILE A 13 15.35 31.58 -11.83
C ILE A 13 15.20 31.25 -10.34
N ILE A 14 15.71 32.11 -9.45
CA ILE A 14 15.57 31.92 -8.00
C ILE A 14 14.09 31.96 -7.59
N LEU A 15 13.31 32.88 -8.14
CA LEU A 15 11.88 33.01 -7.85
C LEU A 15 11.10 31.75 -8.29
N LEU A 16 11.41 31.21 -9.47
CA LEU A 16 10.83 29.96 -9.95
C LEU A 16 11.21 28.76 -9.08
N LEU A 17 12.46 28.69 -8.60
CA LEU A 17 12.90 27.65 -7.66
C LEU A 17 12.15 27.75 -6.32
N CYS A 18 11.98 28.96 -5.78
CA CYS A 18 11.23 29.18 -4.54
C CYS A 18 9.76 28.74 -4.68
N ILE A 19 9.10 29.08 -5.79
CA ILE A 19 7.72 28.65 -6.06
C ILE A 19 7.64 27.13 -6.21
N GLY A 20 8.60 26.53 -6.93
CA GLY A 20 8.69 25.08 -7.07
C GLY A 20 8.81 24.37 -5.73
N LEU A 21 9.75 24.79 -4.88
CA LEU A 21 9.96 24.26 -3.54
C LEU A 21 8.72 24.42 -2.64
N TYR A 22 8.03 25.57 -2.75
CA TYR A 22 6.81 25.84 -2.00
C TYR A 22 5.65 24.90 -2.38
N LEU A 23 5.50 24.58 -3.68
CA LEU A 23 4.42 23.71 -4.16
C LEU A 23 4.75 22.21 -4.03
N THR A 24 6.03 21.84 -3.98
CA THR A 24 6.50 20.45 -3.85
C THR A 24 5.81 19.64 -2.73
N PRO A 25 5.68 20.13 -1.47
CA PRO A 25 5.06 19.36 -0.38
C PRO A 25 3.57 19.04 -0.62
N TYR A 26 2.85 19.89 -1.36
CA TYR A 26 1.44 19.65 -1.66
C TYR A 26 1.26 18.47 -2.61
N PHE A 27 2.09 18.39 -3.66
CA PHE A 27 2.05 17.29 -4.61
C PHE A 27 2.49 15.97 -3.97
N THR A 28 3.56 15.96 -3.17
CA THR A 28 4.04 14.75 -2.52
C THR A 28 3.00 14.13 -1.58
N SER A 29 2.28 14.95 -0.80
CA SER A 29 1.18 14.48 0.06
C SER A 29 0.04 13.80 -0.72
N SER A 30 -0.31 14.32 -1.90
CA SER A 30 -1.36 13.74 -2.74
C SER A 30 -0.96 12.39 -3.33
N PHE A 31 0.29 12.26 -3.79
CA PHE A 31 0.81 10.99 -4.29
C PHE A 31 0.89 9.94 -3.20
N ASP A 32 1.32 10.29 -2.00
CA ASP A 32 1.41 9.35 -0.88
C ASP A 32 0.03 8.84 -0.46
N LYS A 33 -1.00 9.70 -0.46
CA LYS A 33 -2.40 9.27 -0.22
C LYS A 33 -2.91 8.29 -1.27
N ARG A 34 -2.60 8.52 -2.55
CA ARG A 34 -2.98 7.58 -3.63
C ARG A 34 -2.29 6.24 -3.47
N ARG A 35 -1.00 6.24 -3.12
CA ARG A 35 -0.25 5.00 -2.87
C ARG A 35 -0.80 4.25 -1.66
N ALA A 36 -1.10 4.95 -0.57
CA ALA A 36 -1.74 4.38 0.61
C ALA A 36 -3.12 3.78 0.27
N ALA A 37 -3.95 4.49 -0.50
CA ALA A 37 -5.23 3.98 -0.97
C ALA A 37 -5.09 2.71 -1.82
N LYS A 38 -4.03 2.61 -2.65
CA LYS A 38 -3.74 1.40 -3.42
C LYS A 38 -3.32 0.23 -2.52
N VAL A 39 -2.59 0.45 -1.42
CA VAL A 39 -2.32 -0.60 -0.42
C VAL A 39 -3.63 -1.12 0.19
N CYS A 40 -4.55 -0.22 0.58
CA CYS A 40 -5.86 -0.62 1.09
C CYS A 40 -6.68 -1.40 0.04
N ALA A 41 -6.63 -0.98 -1.23
CA ALA A 41 -7.31 -1.69 -2.32
C ALA A 41 -6.74 -3.10 -2.53
N ASN A 42 -5.42 -3.26 -2.51
CA ASN A 42 -4.78 -4.58 -2.61
C ASN A 42 -5.22 -5.50 -1.46
N ALA A 43 -5.38 -4.97 -0.24
CA ALA A 43 -5.85 -5.76 0.90
C ALA A 43 -7.30 -6.22 0.70
N ALA A 44 -8.16 -5.37 0.12
CA ALA A 44 -9.53 -5.72 -0.22
C ALA A 44 -9.63 -6.77 -1.34
N VAL A 45 -8.77 -6.67 -2.36
CA VAL A 45 -8.67 -7.67 -3.45
C VAL A 45 -8.25 -9.02 -2.89
N PHE A 46 -7.19 -9.06 -2.08
CA PHE A 46 -6.76 -10.29 -1.41
C PHE A 46 -7.89 -10.88 -0.57
N THR A 47 -8.56 -10.05 0.23
CA THR A 47 -9.68 -10.49 1.07
C THR A 47 -10.78 -11.16 0.26
N SER A 48 -11.18 -10.53 -0.84
CA SER A 48 -12.24 -11.05 -1.72
C SER A 48 -11.85 -12.39 -2.35
N LYS A 49 -10.61 -12.50 -2.83
CA LYS A 49 -10.09 -13.73 -3.43
C LYS A 49 -9.92 -14.87 -2.43
N ALA A 50 -9.35 -14.58 -1.25
CA ALA A 50 -9.21 -15.56 -0.19
C ALA A 50 -10.58 -16.10 0.28
N LEU A 51 -11.59 -15.23 0.41
CA LEU A 51 -12.96 -15.66 0.73
C LEU A 51 -13.59 -16.50 -0.38
N ALA A 52 -13.35 -16.18 -1.64
CA ALA A 52 -13.80 -17.01 -2.76
C ALA A 52 -13.18 -18.41 -2.69
N ASN A 53 -11.87 -18.50 -2.49
CA ASN A 53 -11.16 -19.78 -2.36
C ASN A 53 -11.67 -20.61 -1.16
N PHE A 54 -11.94 -19.97 -0.01
CA PHE A 54 -12.55 -20.64 1.13
C PHE A 54 -14.00 -21.11 0.87
N ASN A 55 -14.76 -20.38 0.05
CA ASN A 55 -16.13 -20.76 -0.29
C ASN A 55 -16.17 -21.94 -1.27
N GLU A 56 -15.22 -22.00 -2.21
CA GLU A 56 -15.07 -23.10 -3.17
C GLU A 56 -14.52 -24.36 -2.50
N GLU A 57 -13.53 -24.23 -1.61
CA GLU A 57 -12.89 -25.34 -0.91
C GLU A 57 -12.92 -25.12 0.62
N LYS A 58 -14.05 -25.45 1.26
CA LYS A 58 -14.33 -25.13 2.67
C LYS A 58 -13.36 -25.75 3.69
N ASP A 59 -12.74 -26.87 3.34
CA ASP A 59 -11.82 -27.60 4.23
C ASP A 59 -10.36 -27.26 3.96
N LYS A 60 -10.08 -26.34 3.03
CA LYS A 60 -8.71 -25.94 2.69
C LYS A 60 -8.11 -25.14 3.84
N LYS A 61 -6.87 -25.47 4.20
CA LYS A 61 -6.14 -24.78 5.28
C LYS A 61 -5.89 -23.32 4.91
N ALA A 62 -6.05 -22.43 5.89
CA ALA A 62 -5.79 -21.00 5.73
C ALA A 62 -4.39 -20.70 5.16
N SER A 63 -3.36 -21.45 5.53
CA SER A 63 -2.00 -21.32 5.00
C SER A 63 -1.89 -21.61 3.51
N ILE A 64 -2.63 -22.62 3.03
CA ILE A 64 -2.67 -22.99 1.60
C ILE A 64 -3.38 -21.90 0.82
N VAL A 65 -4.56 -21.49 1.29
CA VAL A 65 -5.34 -20.39 0.66
C VAL A 65 -4.52 -19.10 0.62
N ALA A 66 -3.84 -18.76 1.72
CA ALA A 66 -2.99 -17.58 1.78
C ALA A 66 -1.85 -17.64 0.76
N LYS A 67 -1.19 -18.80 0.63
CA LYS A 67 -0.07 -19.00 -0.30
C LYS A 67 -0.49 -18.90 -1.75
N GLU A 68 -1.53 -19.64 -2.15
CA GLU A 68 -2.06 -19.61 -3.51
C GLU A 68 -2.53 -18.21 -3.90
N THR A 69 -3.27 -17.54 -3.00
CA THR A 69 -3.77 -16.18 -3.23
C THR A 69 -2.62 -15.18 -3.38
N LEU A 70 -1.58 -15.29 -2.53
CA LEU A 70 -0.41 -14.43 -2.59
C LEU A 70 0.36 -14.61 -3.90
N GLU A 71 0.59 -15.86 -4.31
CA GLU A 71 1.34 -16.18 -5.53
C GLU A 71 0.60 -15.68 -6.77
N GLU A 72 -0.71 -15.90 -6.85
CA GLU A 72 -1.54 -15.39 -7.95
C GLU A 72 -1.52 -13.85 -7.99
N LEU A 73 -1.84 -13.19 -6.87
CA LEU A 73 -2.01 -11.73 -6.87
C LEU A 73 -0.70 -10.97 -7.03
N ASN A 74 0.45 -11.52 -6.62
CA ASN A 74 1.75 -10.88 -6.89
C ASN A 74 2.12 -10.87 -8.39
N THR A 75 1.48 -11.68 -9.23
CA THR A 75 1.66 -11.58 -10.69
C THR A 75 0.86 -10.42 -11.30
N LEU A 76 -0.21 -9.97 -10.63
CA LEU A 76 -1.16 -8.98 -11.11
C LEU A 76 -0.93 -7.60 -10.49
N ASP A 77 -0.75 -7.57 -9.18
CA ASP A 77 -0.57 -6.34 -8.40
C ASP A 77 0.91 -6.03 -8.17
N LYS A 78 1.20 -4.73 -8.12
CA LYS A 78 2.54 -4.20 -7.81
C LYS A 78 2.50 -3.38 -6.54
N ASN A 79 3.62 -3.35 -5.84
CA ASN A 79 3.79 -2.45 -4.71
C ASN A 79 3.73 -0.98 -5.20
N PRO A 80 2.87 -0.13 -4.58
CA PRO A 80 2.63 1.23 -5.03
C PRO A 80 3.75 2.21 -4.66
N PHE A 81 4.65 1.84 -3.73
CA PHE A 81 5.79 2.65 -3.30
C PHE A 81 7.09 2.25 -4.02
N ASP A 82 7.30 0.96 -4.28
CA ASP A 82 8.42 0.46 -5.08
C ASP A 82 7.99 -0.71 -5.98
N LYS A 83 7.97 -0.50 -7.30
CA LYS A 83 7.54 -1.50 -8.28
C LYS A 83 8.43 -2.75 -8.36
N LYS A 84 9.64 -2.71 -7.78
CA LYS A 84 10.55 -3.87 -7.73
C LYS A 84 10.20 -4.82 -6.59
N LEU A 85 9.45 -4.35 -5.60
CA LEU A 85 9.02 -5.14 -4.46
C LEU A 85 7.65 -5.79 -4.73
N PRO A 86 7.40 -6.98 -4.16
CA PRO A 86 6.10 -7.63 -4.24
C PRO A 86 5.02 -6.83 -3.50
N ALA A 87 3.77 -6.97 -3.95
CA ALA A 87 2.62 -6.35 -3.30
C ALA A 87 2.23 -7.08 -2.01
N TYR A 88 2.49 -8.39 -1.93
CA TYR A 88 2.12 -9.26 -0.81
C TYR A 88 3.33 -10.10 -0.34
N VAL A 89 3.52 -10.27 0.97
CA VAL A 89 4.68 -10.95 1.59
C VAL A 89 4.28 -11.75 2.83
N PHE A 90 5.02 -12.81 3.19
CA PHE A 90 4.75 -13.63 4.39
C PHE A 90 5.57 -13.27 5.63
N GLU A 91 6.84 -12.91 5.46
CA GLU A 91 7.79 -12.95 6.58
C GLU A 91 8.12 -11.58 7.18
N LYS A 92 8.27 -10.56 6.32
CA LYS A 92 8.78 -9.27 6.76
C LYS A 92 7.91 -8.14 6.24
N PRO A 93 7.49 -7.20 7.12
CA PRO A 93 6.80 -6.01 6.69
C PRO A 93 7.71 -5.20 5.76
N GLN A 94 7.16 -4.75 4.64
CA GLN A 94 7.84 -3.87 3.71
C GLN A 94 6.95 -2.69 3.40
N THR A 95 7.55 -1.52 3.16
CA THR A 95 6.81 -0.33 2.78
C THR A 95 6.01 -0.59 1.51
N GLY A 96 4.69 -0.35 1.57
CA GLY A 96 3.79 -0.53 0.43
C GLY A 96 3.30 -1.97 0.22
N SER A 97 3.75 -2.94 1.01
CA SER A 97 3.30 -4.32 0.88
C SER A 97 2.23 -4.68 1.92
N ILE A 98 1.57 -5.81 1.67
CA ILE A 98 0.67 -6.46 2.61
C ILE A 98 1.39 -7.68 3.18
N LEU A 99 1.62 -7.67 4.49
CA LEU A 99 2.04 -8.85 5.22
C LEU A 99 0.84 -9.78 5.39
N VAL A 100 1.03 -11.03 5.00
CA VAL A 100 0.04 -12.10 5.08
C VAL A 100 0.49 -13.06 6.15
N GLU A 101 -0.31 -13.21 7.19
CA GLU A 101 -0.11 -14.18 8.26
C GLU A 101 -1.28 -15.15 8.23
N SER A 102 -1.04 -16.44 8.48
CA SER A 102 -2.09 -17.45 8.47
C SER A 102 -2.01 -18.30 9.74
N ASP A 103 -3.18 -18.70 10.24
CA ASP A 103 -3.32 -19.62 11.36
C ASP A 103 -4.32 -20.71 11.00
N ASP A 104 -3.80 -21.91 10.76
CA ASP A 104 -4.58 -23.10 10.38
C ASP A 104 -5.43 -23.65 11.54
N LYS A 105 -5.08 -23.36 12.81
CA LYS A 105 -5.82 -23.87 13.97
C LYS A 105 -7.18 -23.18 14.10
N ILE A 106 -7.19 -21.88 13.87
CA ILE A 106 -8.41 -21.05 13.95
C ILE A 106 -8.98 -20.71 12.57
N GLN A 107 -8.36 -21.21 11.50
CA GLN A 107 -8.73 -20.99 10.09
C GLN A 107 -8.84 -19.50 9.75
N THR A 108 -7.76 -18.75 10.03
CA THR A 108 -7.73 -17.31 9.78
C THR A 108 -6.55 -16.87 8.95
N ILE A 109 -6.75 -15.83 8.14
CA ILE A 109 -5.70 -15.09 7.44
C ILE A 109 -5.73 -13.65 7.92
N THR A 110 -4.60 -13.15 8.44
CA THR A 110 -4.43 -11.75 8.80
C THR A 110 -3.62 -11.04 7.73
N LEU A 111 -4.16 -9.96 7.19
CA LEU A 111 -3.50 -9.06 6.28
C LEU A 111 -3.14 -7.78 7.03
N THR A 112 -1.89 -7.33 6.91
CA THR A 112 -1.45 -6.04 7.44
C THR A 112 -0.78 -5.25 6.34
N GLY A 113 -1.42 -4.17 5.89
CA GLY A 113 -0.90 -3.29 4.83
C GLY A 113 -0.09 -2.13 5.40
N PHE A 114 1.12 -1.95 4.88
CA PHE A 114 2.07 -0.95 5.36
C PHE A 114 2.23 0.21 4.38
N GLY A 115 2.21 1.44 4.91
CA GLY A 115 2.53 2.67 4.19
C GLY A 115 4.02 3.00 4.22
N ARG A 116 4.36 4.26 3.91
CA ARG A 116 5.73 4.79 4.10
C ARG A 116 6.12 4.65 5.58
N GLU A 117 7.41 4.42 5.84
CA GLU A 117 7.94 4.26 7.21
C GLU A 117 7.32 3.09 7.98
N ASN A 118 6.75 2.10 7.28
CA ASN A 118 6.07 0.96 7.86
C ASN A 118 4.92 1.33 8.82
N VAL A 119 4.27 2.47 8.59
CA VAL A 119 3.03 2.80 9.28
C VAL A 119 1.93 1.85 8.83
N ILE A 120 1.21 1.24 9.78
CA ILE A 120 0.08 0.37 9.47
C ILE A 120 -1.08 1.22 8.94
N LEU A 121 -1.51 0.93 7.71
CA LEU A 121 -2.62 1.61 7.04
C LEU A 121 -3.93 0.85 7.16
N VAL A 122 -3.85 -0.48 7.00
CA VAL A 122 -5.00 -1.38 7.03
C VAL A 122 -4.61 -2.69 7.68
N ARG A 123 -5.53 -3.26 8.44
CA ARG A 123 -5.44 -4.64 8.92
C ARG A 123 -6.76 -5.35 8.67
N THR A 124 -6.72 -6.49 7.98
CA THR A 124 -7.92 -7.30 7.73
C THR A 124 -7.71 -8.68 8.30
N VAL A 125 -8.66 -9.15 9.10
CA VAL A 125 -8.70 -10.54 9.58
C VAL A 125 -9.81 -11.26 8.84
N ILE A 126 -9.44 -12.32 8.11
CA ILE A 126 -10.32 -13.14 7.30
C ILE A 126 -10.57 -14.42 8.08
N LYS A 127 -11.82 -14.71 8.39
CA LYS A 127 -12.26 -15.92 9.07
C LYS A 127 -13.54 -16.43 8.41
N PRO A 128 -13.49 -17.46 7.56
CA PRO A 128 -14.64 -17.94 6.82
C PRO A 128 -15.86 -18.21 7.74
N PRO A 129 -17.08 -17.83 7.32
CA PRO A 129 -17.45 -17.16 6.05
C PRO A 129 -17.34 -15.62 6.09
N SER A 130 -16.64 -15.04 7.07
CA SER A 130 -16.63 -13.60 7.38
C SER A 130 -15.24 -12.96 7.31
N PHE A 131 -15.19 -11.63 7.41
CA PHE A 131 -13.94 -10.88 7.58
C PHE A 131 -14.20 -9.58 8.35
N VAL A 132 -13.15 -9.02 8.96
CA VAL A 132 -13.20 -7.73 9.66
C VAL A 132 -12.00 -6.89 9.23
N THR A 133 -12.24 -5.66 8.79
CA THR A 133 -11.21 -4.72 8.31
C THR A 133 -11.12 -3.51 9.22
N TYR A 134 -9.91 -3.20 9.68
CA TYR A 134 -9.56 -2.01 10.44
C TYR A 134 -8.73 -1.09 9.55
N GLN A 135 -9.19 0.15 9.35
CA GLN A 135 -8.44 1.18 8.62
C GLN A 135 -8.06 2.29 9.59
N LYS A 136 -6.80 2.74 9.51
CA LYS A 136 -6.35 3.91 10.27
C LYS A 136 -6.74 5.17 9.49
N TYR A 137 -7.80 5.85 9.93
CA TYR A 137 -8.12 7.18 9.43
C TYR A 137 -7.29 8.20 10.22
N GLU A 138 -6.38 8.92 9.56
CA GLU A 138 -5.82 10.13 10.15
C GLU A 138 -6.89 11.22 10.07
N ASP A 139 -7.56 11.47 11.20
CA ASP A 139 -8.37 12.67 11.38
C ASP A 139 -7.46 13.88 11.22
N LYS A 140 -7.66 14.62 10.13
CA LYS A 140 -7.06 15.94 9.95
C LYS A 140 -7.66 16.87 11.01
N LYS A 141 -6.87 17.19 12.04
CA LYS A 141 -7.00 18.48 12.73
C LYS A 141 -6.23 19.54 11.98
#